data_AF-W9HTP2-F1
#
_entry.id   AF-W9HTP2-F1
#
_cell.length_a   1.000
_cell.length_b   1.000
_cell.length_c   1.000
_cell.angle_alpha   90.00
_cell.angle_beta   90.00
_cell.angle_gamma   90.00
#
_symmetry.space_group_name_H-M   'P 1'
#
loop_
_entity.id
_entity.type
_entity.pdbx_description
1 polymer ?
#
loop_
_entity_poly.entity_id
_entity_poly.type
_entity_poly.pdbx_seq_one_letter_code
_entity_poly.pdbx_strand_id
1 'polypeptide(L)'
;MTTISNSDSLPSVFQAFTAEYPNIKVILPGDAEWADITKSFHQDFQLSEHRRQAANASDVQDLVRFCVSHGIDFVVRSGGHNCTGRSQVNGALTFDMRNINYVNISEDKKTANIGGGIIARESAKALDAEELITTTPLSTKYGLGVDQIIGAKYANAEGVLVDAGGEELMAIRGGGDCLGIIAEITVIIIFLNL
;
A
#
# COMPACT_ATOMS: atom_id res chain seq x y z
N MET A 1 26.19 -11.29 9.06
CA MET A 1 25.72 -10.07 8.39
C MET A 1 26.58 -9.87 7.16
N THR A 2 26.05 -10.22 6.00
CA THR A 2 26.72 -10.04 4.71
C THR A 2 26.32 -8.66 4.21
N THR A 3 27.23 -7.69 4.24
CA THR A 3 26.98 -6.34 3.72
C THR A 3 26.83 -6.40 2.21
N ILE A 4 25.62 -6.17 1.74
CA ILE A 4 25.30 -6.01 0.32
C ILE A 4 25.68 -4.59 -0.08
N SER A 5 26.45 -4.44 -1.15
CA SER A 5 26.94 -3.19 -1.69
C SER A 5 26.12 -2.77 -2.93
N ASN A 6 26.10 -1.48 -3.26
CA ASN A 6 25.48 -0.96 -4.50
C ASN A 6 26.08 -1.54 -5.81
N SER A 7 27.14 -2.35 -5.73
CA SER A 7 27.71 -3.09 -6.86
C SER A 7 27.19 -4.53 -7.01
N ASP A 8 26.40 -5.01 -6.05
CA ASP A 8 25.79 -6.33 -6.15
C ASP A 8 24.68 -6.34 -7.19
N SER A 9 24.64 -7.38 -8.02
CA SER A 9 23.57 -7.52 -9.00
C SER A 9 22.22 -7.59 -8.29
N LEU A 10 21.23 -6.81 -8.74
CA LEU A 10 19.86 -6.78 -8.19
C LEU A 10 19.32 -8.17 -7.79
N PRO A 11 19.51 -9.25 -8.58
CA PRO A 11 19.08 -10.60 -8.19
C PRO A 11 19.66 -11.11 -6.87
N SER A 12 20.93 -10.85 -6.57
CA SER A 12 21.60 -11.30 -5.35
C SER A 12 21.09 -10.57 -4.10
N VAL A 13 20.77 -9.28 -4.24
CA VAL A 13 20.20 -8.47 -3.16
C VAL A 13 18.81 -8.95 -2.78
N PHE A 14 17.98 -9.30 -3.77
CA PHE A 14 16.64 -9.83 -3.53
C PHE A 14 16.64 -11.24 -2.92
N GLN A 15 17.68 -12.04 -3.17
CA GLN A 15 17.86 -13.32 -2.48
C GLN A 15 18.20 -13.11 -1.00
N ALA A 16 19.05 -12.15 -0.69
CA ALA A 16 19.38 -11.81 0.69
C ALA A 16 18.16 -11.30 1.47
N PHE A 17 17.29 -10.49 0.83
CA PHE A 17 16.00 -10.11 1.43
C PHE A 17 15.19 -11.32 1.86
N THR A 18 15.04 -12.33 0.99
CA THR A 18 14.23 -13.51 1.29
C THR A 18 14.79 -14.30 2.47
N ALA A 19 16.12 -14.27 2.68
CA ALA A 19 16.74 -14.88 3.84
C ALA A 19 16.50 -14.09 5.14
N GLU A 20 16.47 -12.75 5.06
CA GLU A 20 16.24 -11.87 6.22
C GLU A 20 14.75 -11.79 6.61
N TYR A 21 13.85 -11.77 5.62
CA TYR A 21 12.41 -11.63 5.79
C TYR A 21 11.64 -12.79 5.12
N PRO A 22 11.78 -14.03 5.60
CA PRO A 22 11.21 -15.21 4.95
C PRO A 22 9.67 -15.23 4.93
N ASN A 23 9.03 -14.41 5.78
CA ASN A 23 7.57 -14.34 5.89
C ASN A 23 6.94 -13.39 4.85
N ILE A 24 7.73 -12.49 4.25
CA ILE A 24 7.22 -11.54 3.27
C ILE A 24 7.21 -12.23 1.90
N LYS A 25 6.00 -12.41 1.37
CA LYS A 25 5.79 -13.19 0.15
C LYS A 25 6.53 -12.57 -1.04
N VAL A 26 7.28 -13.41 -1.73
CA VAL A 26 7.98 -13.08 -2.97
C VAL A 26 7.12 -13.46 -4.16
N ILE A 27 7.04 -12.59 -5.17
CA ILE A 27 6.37 -12.92 -6.44
C ILE A 27 7.28 -12.56 -7.62
N LEU A 28 7.44 -13.50 -8.55
CA LEU A 28 8.36 -13.47 -9.68
C LEU A 28 7.62 -13.75 -11.01
N PRO A 29 8.21 -13.38 -12.17
CA PRO A 29 7.63 -13.58 -13.50
C PRO A 29 7.14 -15.00 -13.86
N GLY A 30 7.64 -16.03 -13.17
CA GLY A 30 7.25 -17.43 -13.36
C GLY A 30 6.09 -17.91 -12.49
N ASP A 31 5.66 -17.13 -11.50
CA ASP A 31 4.62 -17.56 -10.57
C ASP A 31 3.23 -17.52 -11.23
N ALA A 32 2.37 -18.47 -10.88
CA ALA A 32 1.03 -18.60 -11.48
C ALA A 32 0.18 -17.33 -11.33
N GLU A 33 0.41 -16.55 -10.27
CA GLU A 33 -0.31 -15.30 -9.98
C GLU A 33 0.28 -14.06 -10.68
N TRP A 34 1.48 -14.15 -11.26
CA TRP A 34 2.22 -13.00 -11.82
C TRP A 34 1.39 -12.17 -12.80
N ALA A 35 0.76 -12.86 -13.76
CA ALA A 35 -0.01 -12.21 -14.82
C ALA A 35 -1.23 -11.44 -14.28
N ASP A 36 -1.77 -11.82 -13.13
CA ASP A 36 -2.93 -11.15 -12.54
C ASP A 36 -2.51 -9.99 -11.64
N ILE A 37 -1.50 -10.19 -10.80
CA ILE A 37 -1.04 -9.16 -9.86
C ILE A 37 -0.37 -7.98 -10.56
N THR A 38 0.17 -8.18 -11.76
CA THR A 38 0.88 -7.14 -12.52
C THR A 38 -0.06 -6.22 -13.31
N LYS A 39 -1.31 -6.63 -13.58
CA LYS A 39 -2.29 -5.84 -14.33
C LYS A 39 -2.45 -4.45 -13.74
N SER A 40 -2.14 -3.43 -14.53
CA SER A 40 -2.24 -2.02 -14.14
C SER A 40 -3.19 -1.30 -15.09
N PHE A 41 -3.61 -0.11 -14.68
CA PHE A 41 -4.39 0.78 -15.54
C PHE A 41 -3.61 1.19 -16.80
N HIS A 42 -2.31 1.44 -16.65
CA HIS A 42 -1.43 1.83 -17.76
C HIS A 42 -0.42 0.72 -18.07
N GLN A 43 -0.55 0.08 -19.24
CA GLN A 43 0.18 -1.16 -19.55
C GLN A 43 1.51 -0.95 -20.28
N ASP A 44 1.76 0.24 -20.84
CA ASP A 44 2.96 0.49 -21.66
C ASP A 44 4.27 0.70 -20.87
N PHE A 45 4.27 0.43 -19.56
CA PHE A 45 5.45 0.58 -18.70
C PHE A 45 6.13 -0.77 -18.48
N GLN A 46 7.46 -0.76 -18.46
CA GLN A 46 8.23 -1.93 -18.08
C GLN A 46 8.03 -2.25 -16.60
N LEU A 47 7.62 -3.48 -16.31
CA LEU A 47 7.40 -3.95 -14.96
C LEU A 47 8.73 -4.29 -14.28
N SER A 48 8.84 -4.01 -12.99
CA SER A 48 9.83 -4.69 -12.16
C SER A 48 9.53 -6.19 -12.12
N GLU A 49 10.60 -6.99 -12.19
CA GLU A 49 10.61 -8.45 -12.05
C GLU A 49 10.60 -8.90 -10.58
N HIS A 50 10.67 -7.97 -9.62
CA HIS A 50 10.81 -8.28 -8.20
C HIS A 50 9.72 -7.61 -7.37
N ARG A 51 8.77 -8.42 -6.90
CA ARG A 51 7.67 -7.99 -6.03
C ARG A 51 7.77 -8.61 -4.65
N ARG A 52 7.36 -7.84 -3.66
CA ARG A 52 7.18 -8.27 -2.27
C ARG A 52 5.78 -7.89 -1.83
N GLN A 53 5.00 -8.89 -1.45
CA GLN A 53 3.61 -8.68 -1.07
C GLN A 53 3.51 -8.53 0.44
N ALA A 54 3.29 -7.30 0.90
CA ALA A 54 3.13 -6.98 2.31
C ALA A 54 1.75 -7.43 2.79
N ALA A 55 1.69 -8.19 3.89
CA ALA A 55 0.46 -8.67 4.49
C ALA A 55 -0.03 -7.76 5.63
N ASN A 56 0.84 -6.94 6.21
CA ASN A 56 0.54 -6.09 7.35
C ASN A 56 1.52 -4.89 7.44
N ALA A 57 1.30 -3.98 8.38
CA ALA A 57 2.13 -2.79 8.55
C ALA A 57 3.59 -3.09 8.95
N SER A 58 3.85 -4.19 9.67
CA SER A 58 5.22 -4.61 10.01
C SER A 58 6.02 -4.96 8.76
N ASP A 59 5.42 -5.70 7.83
CA ASP A 59 6.06 -6.05 6.56
C ASP A 59 6.45 -4.79 5.77
N VAL A 60 5.61 -3.75 5.80
CA VAL A 60 5.89 -2.46 5.15
C VAL A 60 7.11 -1.78 5.80
N GLN A 61 7.16 -1.77 7.13
CA GLN A 61 8.30 -1.25 7.89
C GLN A 61 9.59 -1.99 7.53
N ASP A 62 9.54 -3.32 7.48
CA ASP A 62 10.69 -4.17 7.17
C ASP A 62 11.17 -3.97 5.73
N LEU A 63 10.24 -3.84 4.78
CA LEU A 63 10.54 -3.51 3.39
C LEU A 63 11.26 -2.16 3.25
N VAL A 64 10.75 -1.11 3.92
CA VAL A 64 11.40 0.21 3.89
C VAL A 64 12.79 0.14 4.52
N ARG A 65 12.92 -0.47 5.70
CA ARG A 65 14.22 -0.61 6.40
C ARG A 65 15.24 -1.33 5.55
N PHE A 66 14.84 -2.42 4.88
CA PHE A 66 15.72 -3.16 4.00
C PHE A 66 16.19 -2.30 2.83
N CYS A 67 15.27 -1.61 2.14
CA CYS A 67 15.64 -0.76 1.00
C CYS A 67 16.54 0.41 1.42
N VAL A 68 16.26 1.05 2.55
CA VAL A 68 17.05 2.18 3.07
C VAL A 68 18.45 1.72 3.49
N SER A 69 18.57 0.60 4.22
CA SER A 69 19.85 0.08 4.69
C SER A 69 20.76 -0.43 3.57
N HIS A 70 20.18 -0.83 2.44
CA HIS A 70 20.92 -1.39 1.29
C HIS A 70 20.96 -0.45 0.08
N GLY A 71 20.40 0.76 0.16
CA GLY A 71 20.42 1.73 -0.94
C GLY A 71 19.65 1.29 -2.18
N ILE A 72 18.54 0.55 -2.00
CA ILE A 72 17.73 -0.02 -3.08
C ILE A 72 16.54 0.88 -3.36
N ASP A 73 16.38 1.28 -4.62
CA ASP A 73 15.18 1.97 -5.08
C ASP A 73 13.96 1.04 -5.01
N PHE A 74 12.85 1.57 -4.51
CA PHE A 74 11.59 0.84 -4.43
C PHE A 74 10.43 1.64 -5.00
N VAL A 75 9.36 0.94 -5.34
CA VAL A 75 8.09 1.50 -5.82
C VAL A 75 6.93 0.86 -5.07
N VAL A 76 5.94 1.67 -4.70
CA VAL A 76 4.76 1.19 -3.97
C VAL A 76 3.60 0.99 -4.93
N ARG A 77 2.86 -0.10 -4.74
CA ARG A 77 1.67 -0.42 -5.52
C ARG A 77 0.55 -0.92 -4.61
N SER A 78 -0.60 -0.25 -4.71
CA SER A 78 -1.89 -0.74 -4.20
C SER A 78 -2.78 -1.18 -5.39
N GLY A 79 -3.75 -0.36 -5.81
CA GLY A 79 -4.65 -0.69 -6.92
C GLY A 79 -4.03 -0.69 -8.33
N GLY A 80 -2.87 -0.05 -8.53
CA GLY A 80 -2.21 0.04 -9.85
C GLY A 80 -2.86 1.01 -10.83
N HIS A 81 -3.61 2.00 -10.34
CA HIS A 81 -4.37 2.99 -11.13
C HIS A 81 -3.63 4.34 -11.31
N ASN A 82 -2.29 4.34 -11.24
CA ASN A 82 -1.52 5.55 -11.50
C ASN A 82 -1.51 5.85 -13.01
N CYS A 83 -2.10 6.98 -13.41
CA CYS A 83 -2.24 7.37 -14.82
C CYS A 83 -0.91 7.64 -15.54
N THR A 84 0.18 7.87 -14.80
CA THR A 84 1.52 8.11 -15.34
C THR A 84 2.48 6.96 -15.05
N GLY A 85 1.97 5.78 -14.69
CA GLY A 85 2.78 4.57 -14.48
C GLY A 85 3.72 4.58 -13.28
N ARG A 86 3.64 5.55 -12.36
CA ARG A 86 4.60 5.70 -11.23
C ARG A 86 4.65 4.50 -10.28
N SER A 87 3.66 3.62 -10.31
CA SER A 87 3.64 2.36 -9.55
C SER A 87 4.31 1.18 -10.29
N GLN A 88 5.03 1.45 -11.38
CA GLN A 88 5.67 0.47 -12.27
C GLN A 88 7.04 1.01 -12.71
N VAL A 89 8.08 0.68 -11.94
CA VAL A 89 9.45 1.13 -12.20
C VAL A 89 10.33 -0.09 -12.42
N ASN A 90 10.92 -0.22 -13.61
CA ASN A 90 11.87 -1.29 -13.90
C ASN A 90 13.13 -1.15 -13.03
N GLY A 91 13.68 -2.25 -12.54
CA GLY A 91 14.86 -2.28 -11.68
C GLY A 91 14.63 -1.93 -10.20
N ALA A 92 13.46 -1.40 -9.84
CA ALA A 92 13.11 -1.10 -8.45
C ALA A 92 12.39 -2.27 -7.77
N LEU A 93 12.54 -2.42 -6.46
CA LEU A 93 11.76 -3.39 -5.68
C LEU A 93 10.30 -2.93 -5.59
N THR A 94 9.35 -3.73 -6.05
CA THR A 94 7.94 -3.37 -5.93
C THR A 94 7.36 -3.86 -4.61
N PHE A 95 6.86 -2.94 -3.79
CA PHE A 95 6.05 -3.24 -2.61
C PHE A 95 4.60 -3.36 -3.07
N ASP A 96 4.14 -4.60 -3.17
CA ASP A 96 2.75 -4.90 -3.47
C ASP A 96 1.94 -4.94 -2.17
N MET A 97 1.06 -3.96 -2.01
CA MET A 97 0.30 -3.77 -0.78
C MET A 97 -0.98 -4.60 -0.76
N ARG A 98 -1.34 -5.31 -1.85
CA ARG A 98 -2.69 -5.89 -2.04
C ARG A 98 -3.13 -6.92 -1.00
N ASN A 99 -2.22 -7.46 -0.17
CA ASN A 99 -2.61 -8.34 0.94
C ASN A 99 -3.02 -7.57 2.20
N ILE A 100 -2.72 -6.27 2.31
CA ILE A 100 -3.27 -5.40 3.34
C ILE A 100 -4.68 -4.97 2.92
N ASN A 101 -5.58 -5.96 2.86
CA ASN A 101 -6.90 -5.87 2.26
C ASN A 101 -7.96 -6.32 3.27
N TYR A 102 -8.42 -5.36 4.07
CA TYR A 102 -9.45 -5.56 5.07
C TYR A 102 -10.25 -4.28 5.28
N VAL A 103 -11.44 -4.46 5.86
CA VAL A 103 -12.27 -3.40 6.42
C VAL A 103 -12.70 -3.84 7.81
N ASN A 104 -12.22 -3.15 8.84
CA ASN A 104 -12.59 -3.39 10.24
C ASN A 104 -13.51 -2.26 10.70
N ILE A 105 -14.81 -2.53 10.80
CA ILE A 105 -15.83 -1.55 11.19
C ILE A 105 -15.87 -1.42 12.71
N SER A 106 -15.93 -0.19 13.23
CA SER A 106 -16.07 0.07 14.67
C SER A 106 -17.43 -0.42 15.18
N GLU A 107 -17.50 -0.82 16.46
CA GLU A 107 -18.74 -1.31 17.07
C GLU A 107 -19.89 -0.30 16.97
N ASP A 108 -19.58 1.00 17.03
CA ASP A 108 -20.57 2.07 16.91
C ASP A 108 -20.95 2.41 15.46
N LYS A 109 -20.37 1.71 14.48
CA LYS A 109 -20.59 1.88 13.03
C LYS A 109 -20.38 3.32 12.53
N LYS A 110 -19.50 4.08 13.17
CA LYS A 110 -19.14 5.45 12.73
C LYS A 110 -17.82 5.52 11.99
N THR A 111 -16.94 4.55 12.20
CA THR A 111 -15.62 4.53 11.59
C THR A 111 -15.26 3.14 11.08
N ALA A 112 -14.34 3.07 10.13
CA ALA A 112 -13.74 1.82 9.71
C ALA A 112 -12.25 2.01 9.47
N ASN A 113 -11.46 1.03 9.91
CA ASN A 113 -10.08 0.90 9.51
C ASN A 113 -10.01 0.12 8.20
N ILE A 114 -9.35 0.70 7.21
CA ILE A 114 -9.25 0.17 5.85
C ILE A 114 -7.77 -0.03 5.51
N GLY A 115 -7.42 -1.24 5.08
CA GLY A 115 -6.06 -1.58 4.69
C GLY A 115 -5.59 -0.83 3.44
N GLY A 116 -4.33 -0.37 3.42
CA GLY A 116 -3.77 0.47 2.34
C GLY A 116 -3.65 -0.24 0.98
N GLY A 117 -3.79 -1.56 0.97
CA GLY A 117 -3.81 -2.40 -0.24
C GLY A 117 -5.18 -2.60 -0.87
N ILE A 118 -6.25 -2.23 -0.17
CA ILE A 118 -7.61 -2.52 -0.64
C ILE A 118 -7.90 -1.81 -1.96
N ILE A 119 -8.66 -2.48 -2.83
CA ILE A 119 -9.23 -1.84 -4.01
C ILE A 119 -10.64 -1.33 -3.70
N ALA A 120 -11.01 -0.21 -4.32
CA ALA A 120 -12.28 0.49 -4.03
C ALA A 120 -13.52 -0.41 -4.12
N ARG A 121 -13.53 -1.40 -5.02
CA ARG A 121 -14.63 -2.36 -5.15
C ARG A 121 -14.77 -3.26 -3.91
N GLU A 122 -13.65 -3.69 -3.33
CA GLU A 122 -13.65 -4.60 -2.18
C GLU A 122 -14.01 -3.85 -0.90
N SER A 123 -13.49 -2.63 -0.72
CA SER A 123 -13.92 -1.77 0.38
C SER A 123 -15.41 -1.45 0.30
N ALA A 124 -15.91 -1.12 -0.89
CA ALA A 124 -17.34 -0.83 -1.09
C ALA A 124 -18.20 -2.05 -0.78
N LYS A 125 -17.84 -3.25 -1.27
CA LYS A 125 -18.56 -4.49 -0.96
C LYS A 125 -18.59 -4.82 0.52
N ALA A 126 -17.47 -4.64 1.23
CA ALA A 126 -17.39 -4.92 2.65
C ALA A 126 -18.26 -3.97 3.49
N LEU A 127 -18.31 -2.69 3.13
CA LEU A 127 -19.17 -1.71 3.80
C LEU A 127 -20.66 -1.92 3.45
N ASP A 128 -20.96 -2.19 2.18
CA ASP A 128 -22.34 -2.41 1.69
C ASP A 128 -23.01 -3.61 2.37
N ALA A 129 -22.25 -4.67 2.68
CA ALA A 129 -22.74 -5.82 3.45
C ALA A 129 -23.27 -5.46 4.84
N GLU A 130 -22.88 -4.30 5.37
CA GLU A 130 -23.32 -3.75 6.66
C GLU A 130 -24.22 -2.52 6.51
N GLU A 131 -24.71 -2.24 5.28
CA GLU A 131 -25.52 -1.08 4.89
C GLU A 131 -24.80 0.27 5.09
N LEU A 132 -23.47 0.25 4.97
CA LEU A 132 -22.58 1.37 5.18
C LEU A 132 -21.89 1.79 3.89
N ILE A 133 -21.46 3.06 3.83
CA ILE A 133 -20.60 3.61 2.78
C ILE A 133 -19.51 4.49 3.36
N THR A 134 -18.46 4.68 2.57
CA THR A 134 -17.57 5.82 2.66
C THR A 134 -17.38 6.43 1.27
N THR A 135 -16.90 7.65 1.19
CA THR A 135 -16.74 8.35 -0.09
C THR A 135 -15.49 7.88 -0.84
N THR A 136 -15.64 7.46 -2.10
CA THR A 136 -14.51 7.20 -3.01
C THR A 136 -14.84 7.57 -4.47
N PRO A 137 -14.03 8.38 -5.18
CA PRO A 137 -13.10 9.41 -4.69
C PRO A 137 -13.82 10.74 -4.35
N LEU A 138 -15.04 10.95 -4.86
CA LEU A 138 -15.80 12.19 -4.73
C LEU A 138 -17.30 11.87 -4.56
N SER A 139 -17.96 12.64 -3.70
CA SER A 139 -19.40 12.66 -3.48
C SER A 139 -19.88 14.10 -3.43
N THR A 140 -20.97 14.41 -4.14
CA THR A 140 -21.60 15.73 -4.07
C THR A 140 -22.21 16.02 -2.70
N LYS A 141 -22.57 14.98 -1.95
CA LYS A 141 -23.21 15.09 -0.63
C LYS A 141 -22.20 15.05 0.53
N TYR A 142 -21.12 14.30 0.36
CA TYR A 142 -20.20 13.98 1.47
C TYR A 142 -18.75 14.43 1.22
N GLY A 143 -18.45 15.15 0.13
CA GLY A 143 -17.13 15.72 -0.14
C GLY A 143 -16.19 14.74 -0.86
N LEU A 144 -14.89 14.85 -0.61
CA LEU A 144 -13.86 13.96 -1.15
C LEU A 144 -13.65 12.74 -0.25
N GLY A 145 -13.03 11.70 -0.79
CA GLY A 145 -12.61 10.55 0.00
C GLY A 145 -11.60 10.92 1.08
N VAL A 146 -10.70 11.88 0.80
CA VAL A 146 -9.74 12.39 1.78
C VAL A 146 -10.39 13.12 2.95
N ASP A 147 -11.58 13.68 2.76
CA ASP A 147 -12.34 14.34 3.83
C ASP A 147 -12.86 13.34 4.87
N GLN A 148 -12.95 12.06 4.51
CA GLN A 148 -13.41 11.00 5.40
C GLN A 148 -12.28 10.44 6.28
N ILE A 149 -11.02 10.65 5.91
CA ILE A 149 -9.86 10.02 6.58
C ILE A 149 -9.60 10.73 7.91
N ILE A 150 -9.89 10.13 9.05
CA ILE A 150 -9.67 10.72 10.39
C ILE A 150 -8.43 10.19 11.13
N GLY A 151 -7.77 9.18 10.57
CA GLY A 151 -6.52 8.63 11.10
C GLY A 151 -5.81 7.84 10.01
N ALA A 152 -4.52 7.59 10.20
CA ALA A 152 -3.73 6.75 9.31
C ALA A 152 -2.54 6.14 10.06
N LYS A 153 -2.16 4.92 9.66
CA LYS A 153 -0.90 4.29 10.07
C LYS A 153 -0.01 4.16 8.85
N TYR A 154 1.21 4.68 8.92
CA TYR A 154 2.14 4.68 7.79
C TYR A 154 3.58 4.39 8.23
N ALA A 155 4.38 3.86 7.31
CA ALA A 155 5.83 3.75 7.47
C ALA A 155 6.50 5.00 6.86
N ASN A 156 7.29 5.72 7.65
CA ASN A 156 8.04 6.88 7.18
C ASN A 156 9.30 6.48 6.38
N ALA A 157 10.13 7.46 5.99
CA ALA A 157 11.34 7.23 5.18
C ALA A 157 12.41 6.37 5.88
N GLU A 158 12.39 6.27 7.21
CA GLU A 158 13.28 5.41 8.00
C GLU A 158 12.68 4.03 8.30
N GLY A 159 11.45 3.78 7.83
CA GLY A 159 10.69 2.57 8.11
C GLY A 159 10.14 2.52 9.54
N VAL A 160 9.99 3.66 10.21
CA VAL A 160 9.29 3.77 11.50
C VAL A 160 7.79 3.82 11.23
N LEU A 161 7.02 2.99 11.94
CA LEU A 161 5.56 3.05 11.91
C LEU A 161 5.07 4.21 12.77
N VAL A 162 4.22 5.04 12.17
CA VAL A 162 3.67 6.25 12.78
C VAL A 162 2.15 6.22 12.65
N ASP A 163 1.46 6.49 13.76
CA ASP A 163 0.05 6.86 13.76
C ASP A 163 -0.04 8.37 13.52
N ALA A 164 -0.59 8.77 12.38
CA ALA A 164 -0.60 10.17 11.93
C ALA A 164 -1.50 11.04 12.80
N GLY A 165 -0.92 12.12 13.35
CA GLY A 165 -1.64 13.21 14.02
C GLY A 165 -1.50 14.52 13.24
N GLY A 166 -2.06 15.61 13.80
CA GLY A 166 -1.76 16.99 13.41
C GLY A 166 -1.47 17.25 11.92
N GLU A 167 -0.23 17.68 11.64
CA GLU A 167 0.23 18.06 10.29
C GLU A 167 0.43 16.84 9.38
N GLU A 168 0.82 15.69 9.92
CA GLU A 168 0.98 14.45 9.18
C GLU A 168 -0.35 14.01 8.56
N LEU A 169 -1.43 14.06 9.34
CA LEU A 169 -2.77 13.73 8.85
C LEU A 169 -3.25 14.74 7.81
N MET A 170 -2.92 16.02 7.96
CA MET A 170 -3.22 17.05 6.96
C MET A 170 -2.55 16.73 5.62
N ALA A 171 -1.26 16.35 5.64
CA ALA A 171 -0.52 16.04 4.42
C ALA A 171 -0.95 14.70 3.79
N ILE A 172 -1.36 13.69 4.57
CA ILE A 172 -1.93 12.43 4.03
C ILE A 172 -3.21 12.69 3.23
N ARG A 173 -4.02 13.69 3.61
CA ARG A 173 -5.28 14.06 2.95
C ARG A 173 -5.07 14.86 1.64
N GLY A 174 -4.20 14.37 0.76
CA GLY A 174 -4.02 14.90 -0.60
C GLY A 174 -2.58 15.05 -1.08
N GLY A 175 -1.58 14.89 -0.20
CA GLY A 175 -0.16 14.97 -0.54
C GLY A 175 0.37 13.77 -1.35
N GLY A 176 -0.42 12.72 -1.50
CA GLY A 176 -0.02 11.52 -2.23
C GLY A 176 1.03 10.71 -1.46
N ASP A 177 2.11 10.35 -2.14
CA ASP A 177 3.19 9.47 -1.67
C ASP A 177 4.33 10.21 -0.93
N CYS A 178 4.15 11.48 -0.58
CA CYS A 178 5.23 12.34 -0.07
C CYS A 178 5.67 12.07 1.39
N LEU A 179 4.82 11.47 2.22
CA LEU A 179 5.11 11.25 3.65
C LEU A 179 5.63 9.85 3.98
N GLY A 180 5.38 8.88 3.10
CA GLY A 180 5.69 7.48 3.35
C GLY A 180 4.60 6.54 2.85
N ILE A 181 4.62 5.32 3.35
CA ILE A 181 3.78 4.22 2.86
C ILE A 181 2.62 4.00 3.81
N ILE A 182 1.41 4.37 3.39
CA ILE A 182 0.19 4.19 4.18
C ILE A 182 -0.17 2.70 4.21
N ALA A 183 -0.17 2.12 5.41
CA ALA A 183 -0.58 0.73 5.63
C ALA A 183 -2.06 0.62 6.00
N GLU A 184 -2.64 1.65 6.61
CA GLU A 184 -4.04 1.67 7.05
C GLU A 184 -4.54 3.11 7.11
N ILE A 185 -5.81 3.32 6.79
CA ILE A 185 -6.53 4.57 7.05
C ILE A 185 -7.76 4.29 7.92
N THR A 186 -8.07 5.18 8.84
CA THR A 186 -9.35 5.21 9.56
C THR A 186 -10.25 6.21 8.86
N VAL A 187 -11.41 5.76 8.40
CA VAL A 187 -12.38 6.61 7.68
C VAL A 187 -13.69 6.73 8.43
N ILE A 188 -14.39 7.84 8.22
CA ILE A 188 -15.81 7.98 8.55
C ILE A 188 -16.63 7.09 7.61
N ILE A 189 -17.61 6.39 8.18
CA ILE A 189 -18.60 5.58 7.47
C ILE A 189 -20.01 6.07 7.79
N ILE A 190 -20.92 5.90 6.84
CA ILE A 190 -22.26 6.50 6.85
C ILE A 190 -23.28 5.42 6.48
N PHE A 191 -24.41 5.37 7.17
CA PHE A 191 -25.53 4.51 6.80
C PHE A 191 -26.19 4.94 5.48
N LEU A 192 -26.50 3.97 4.64
CA LEU A 192 -27.34 4.13 3.45
C LEU A 192 -28.82 4.11 3.85
N ASN A 193 -29.41 5.29 4.06
CA ASN A 193 -30.87 5.46 3.92
C ASN A 193 -31.14 5.87 2.47
N LEU A 194 -31.33 4.89 1.57
CA LEU A 194 -31.79 5.10 0.20
C LEU A 194 -33.31 4.95 0.10
#